data_AF-A0A0E3NXH6-F1
#
_entry.id   AF-A0A0E3NXH6-F1
#
_cell.length_a   1.000
_cell.length_b   1.000
_cell.length_c   1.000
_cell.angle_alpha   90.00
_cell.angle_beta   90.00
_cell.angle_gamma   90.00
#
_symmetry.space_group_name_H-M   'P 1'
#
loop_
_entity.id
_entity.type
_entity.pdbx_description
1 polymer ?
#
loop_
_entity_poly.entity_id
_entity_poly.type
_entity_poly.pdbx_seq_one_letter_code
_entity_poly.pdbx_strand_id
1 'polypeptide(L)'
;MKKYRLPIISCLIIVSIFVLAFNMPHNGERSTTISSAKQLKITAGEIGAGWKEENYQYMSDPIEFLENFVNQIDEIGFNPEEAKKDKERLLEMATKLNESNMKDGSILQLRKSDNKITTSFIELDTFVFNDLNGAKKYFDYRNNKNNGTRISGIGDEVAVVSEKYGSRHIYFVRISNAFMEIIVYDEEEEARAVAEKIVEILHKKSSTKPGLSIL
;
A
#
# COMPACT_ATOMS: atom_id res chain seq x y z
N MET A 1 -25.65 -4.93 -14.41
CA MET A 1 -24.66 -3.84 -14.26
C MET A 1 -24.98 -3.04 -13.01
N LYS A 2 -24.25 -3.28 -11.91
CA LYS A 2 -24.39 -2.47 -10.70
C LYS A 2 -23.71 -1.12 -10.94
N LYS A 3 -24.41 -0.04 -10.63
CA LYS A 3 -23.96 1.34 -10.80
C LYS A 3 -23.32 1.79 -9.49
N TYR A 4 -22.02 2.06 -9.49
CA TYR A 4 -21.35 2.63 -8.33
C TYR A 4 -21.47 4.16 -8.41
N ARG A 5 -22.31 4.74 -7.57
CA ARG A 5 -22.18 6.15 -7.20
C ARG A 5 -21.14 6.17 -6.09
N LEU A 6 -19.95 6.70 -6.35
CA LEU A 6 -18.99 7.00 -5.29
C LEU A 6 -19.55 8.18 -4.47
N PRO A 7 -19.99 8.01 -3.21
CA PRO A 7 -19.77 9.07 -2.25
C PRO A 7 -18.26 9.10 -1.97
N ILE A 8 -17.66 10.26 -2.19
CA ILE A 8 -16.33 10.60 -1.67
C ILE A 8 -16.49 10.66 -0.15
N ILE A 9 -16.41 9.51 0.52
CA ILE A 9 -16.34 9.41 1.98
C ILE A 9 -15.33 8.31 2.29
N SER A 10 -14.09 8.77 2.40
CA SER A 10 -13.06 8.22 3.25
C SER A 10 -13.60 7.83 4.64
N CYS A 11 -13.02 6.75 5.19
CA CYS A 11 -12.92 6.40 6.62
C CYS A 11 -13.86 5.38 7.27
N LEU A 12 -13.22 4.23 7.57
CA LEU A 12 -13.02 3.61 8.90
C LEU A 12 -14.04 2.59 9.48
N ILE A 13 -13.43 1.55 10.12
CA ILE A 13 -13.86 0.63 11.22
C ILE A 13 -14.65 -0.66 10.79
N ILE A 14 -14.38 -1.94 11.19
CA ILE A 14 -14.37 -2.62 12.54
C ILE A 14 -13.83 -4.11 12.56
N VAL A 15 -12.89 -4.40 13.50
CA VAL A 15 -12.70 -5.50 14.54
C VAL A 15 -12.78 -7.02 14.13
N SER A 16 -11.83 -7.95 14.47
CA SER A 16 -11.73 -8.73 15.75
C SER A 16 -10.57 -9.79 15.85
N ILE A 17 -9.84 -9.81 16.98
CA ILE A 17 -9.40 -10.92 17.91
C ILE A 17 -8.63 -12.20 17.43
N PHE A 18 -7.40 -12.38 18.00
CA PHE A 18 -6.56 -13.57 18.36
C PHE A 18 -6.32 -14.76 17.39
N VAL A 19 -5.04 -15.14 17.18
CA VAL A 19 -4.36 -16.38 17.68
C VAL A 19 -2.91 -16.48 17.13
N LEU A 20 -2.05 -17.11 17.95
CA LEU A 20 -0.61 -17.36 17.88
C LEU A 20 -0.06 -18.18 16.70
N ALA A 21 1.25 -17.98 16.50
CA ALA A 21 2.29 -18.88 15.95
C ALA A 21 2.43 -18.98 14.42
N PHE A 22 3.60 -18.58 13.88
CA PHE A 22 4.77 -19.43 13.66
C PHE A 22 5.89 -18.62 12.97
N ASN A 23 7.04 -18.49 13.62
CA ASN A 23 8.26 -17.96 13.01
C ASN A 23 8.98 -19.09 12.27
N MET A 24 9.25 -18.92 10.98
CA MET A 24 10.20 -19.73 10.24
C MET A 24 11.07 -18.80 9.38
N PRO A 25 12.39 -18.70 9.62
CA PRO A 25 13.26 -17.82 8.86
C PRO A 25 13.65 -18.50 7.54
N HIS A 26 13.23 -17.95 6.40
CA HIS A 26 13.84 -18.27 5.12
C HIS A 26 15.06 -17.36 4.91
N ASN A 27 16.23 -17.94 5.15
CA ASN A 27 17.51 -17.44 4.67
C ASN A 27 17.67 -17.81 3.20
N GLY A 28 18.02 -16.84 2.35
CA GLY A 28 18.68 -17.14 1.08
C GLY A 28 18.26 -16.27 -0.09
N GLU A 29 18.81 -15.06 -0.17
CA GLU A 29 19.47 -14.49 -1.36
C GLU A 29 19.91 -13.07 -0.99
N ARG A 30 21.04 -12.61 -1.54
CA ARG A 30 21.51 -11.23 -1.32
C ARG A 30 20.51 -10.28 -1.97
N SER A 31 19.55 -9.84 -1.16
CA SER A 31 18.49 -8.90 -1.53
C SER A 31 19.10 -7.63 -2.13
N THR A 32 18.88 -7.38 -3.41
CA THR A 32 19.13 -6.05 -3.99
C THR A 32 18.33 -5.04 -3.18
N THR A 33 19.03 -4.13 -2.51
CA THR A 33 18.39 -3.08 -1.70
C THR A 33 17.80 -2.04 -2.66
N ILE A 34 16.50 -1.81 -2.56
CA ILE A 34 15.80 -0.77 -3.31
C ILE A 34 16.27 0.57 -2.76
N SER A 35 16.76 1.44 -3.64
CA SER A 35 17.39 2.69 -3.21
C SER A 35 16.39 3.84 -3.06
N SER A 36 15.22 3.77 -3.70
CA SER A 36 14.17 4.79 -3.61
C SER A 36 12.82 4.26 -4.11
N ALA A 37 11.72 4.75 -3.54
CA ALA A 37 10.35 4.48 -3.99
C ALA A 37 10.12 4.85 -5.47
N LYS A 38 10.90 5.78 -6.04
CA LYS A 38 10.86 6.10 -7.48
C LYS A 38 11.15 4.88 -8.37
N GLN A 39 12.01 3.96 -7.91
CA GLN A 39 12.34 2.73 -8.64
C GLN A 39 11.13 1.79 -8.76
N LEU A 40 10.19 1.91 -7.83
CA LEU A 40 8.98 1.10 -7.74
C LEU A 40 7.77 1.77 -8.40
N LYS A 41 7.94 2.92 -9.08
CA LYS A 41 6.82 3.51 -9.83
C LYS A 41 6.36 2.54 -10.93
N ILE A 42 5.09 2.17 -10.85
CA ILE A 42 4.35 1.47 -11.91
C ILE A 42 3.60 2.49 -12.77
N THR A 43 3.37 2.15 -14.03
CA THR A 43 2.56 2.92 -14.96
C THR A 43 1.23 2.21 -15.21
N ALA A 44 0.21 2.97 -15.57
CA ALA A 44 -1.11 2.40 -15.87
C ALA A 44 -1.05 1.33 -16.98
N GLY A 45 -0.18 1.52 -17.99
CA GLY A 45 0.02 0.55 -19.07
C GLY A 45 0.67 -0.77 -18.62
N GLU A 46 1.45 -0.77 -17.54
CA GLU A 46 2.01 -2.00 -16.95
C GLU A 46 0.94 -2.85 -16.27
N ILE A 47 -0.13 -2.23 -15.75
CA ILE A 47 -1.27 -2.95 -15.16
C ILE A 47 -2.16 -3.56 -16.25
N GLY A 48 -2.49 -2.78 -17.28
CA GLY A 48 -3.25 -3.27 -18.42
C GLY A 48 -4.09 -2.21 -19.12
N ALA A 49 -4.76 -2.61 -20.19
CA ALA A 49 -5.62 -1.71 -20.97
C ALA A 49 -6.78 -1.14 -20.12
N GLY A 50 -7.07 0.15 -20.32
CA GLY A 50 -8.19 0.84 -19.67
C GLY A 50 -7.86 1.50 -18.33
N TRP A 51 -6.69 1.22 -17.74
CA TRP A 51 -6.19 1.94 -16.56
C TRP A 51 -5.63 3.31 -16.92
N LYS A 52 -5.80 4.28 -16.04
CA LYS A 52 -5.25 5.64 -16.15
C LYS A 52 -4.66 6.08 -14.80
N GLU A 53 -3.55 6.81 -14.85
CA GLU A 53 -2.98 7.49 -13.67
C GLU A 53 -3.86 8.69 -13.32
N GLU A 54 -4.38 8.73 -12.10
CA GLU A 54 -5.13 9.87 -11.56
C GLU A 54 -4.21 10.80 -10.78
N ASN A 55 -3.32 10.21 -9.97
CA ASN A 55 -2.36 10.95 -9.19
C ASN A 55 -1.11 10.12 -8.92
N TYR A 56 0.04 10.77 -8.90
CA TYR A 56 1.28 10.21 -8.39
C TYR A 56 2.01 11.25 -7.55
N GLN A 57 2.32 10.91 -6.31
CA GLN A 57 3.05 11.77 -5.39
C GLN A 57 4.24 11.02 -4.82
N TYR A 58 5.44 11.56 -5.06
CA TYR A 58 6.65 11.11 -4.39
C TYR A 58 6.89 11.94 -3.14
N MET A 59 7.36 11.29 -2.07
CA MET A 59 7.66 11.90 -0.78
C MET A 59 9.12 11.59 -0.42
N SER A 60 9.97 12.62 -0.44
CA SER A 60 11.35 12.51 0.06
C SER A 60 11.41 12.38 1.58
N ASP A 61 10.43 12.95 2.28
CA ASP A 61 10.22 12.78 3.72
C ASP A 61 8.74 12.49 3.98
N PRO A 62 8.35 11.20 4.00
CA PRO A 62 6.96 10.84 4.26
C PRO A 62 6.51 11.10 5.71
N ILE A 63 7.43 11.33 6.66
CA ILE A 63 7.07 11.69 8.05
C ILE A 63 6.56 13.12 8.07
N GLU A 64 7.37 14.06 7.57
CA GLU A 64 6.99 15.47 7.46
C GLU A 64 5.72 15.63 6.63
N PHE A 65 5.57 14.86 5.55
CA PHE A 65 4.36 14.86 4.74
C PHE A 65 3.11 14.52 5.56
N LEU A 66 3.15 13.42 6.33
CA LEU A 66 2.01 12.98 7.13
C LEU A 66 1.67 13.97 8.26
N GLU A 67 2.69 14.50 8.94
CA GLU A 67 2.51 15.50 10.00
C GLU A 67 1.89 16.81 9.45
N ASN A 68 2.34 17.27 8.29
CA ASN A 68 1.77 18.43 7.62
C ASN A 68 0.34 18.19 7.12
N PHE A 69 0.02 16.97 6.70
CA PHE A 69 -1.33 16.61 6.29
C PHE A 69 -2.30 16.60 7.49
N VAL A 70 -1.87 16.11 8.65
CA VAL A 70 -2.64 16.15 9.90
C VAL A 70 -3.05 17.58 10.27
N ASN A 71 -2.15 18.56 10.09
CA ASN A 71 -2.42 19.96 10.38
C ASN A 71 -3.45 20.60 9.44
N GLN A 72 -3.70 20.00 8.28
CA GLN A 72 -4.68 20.48 7.29
C GLN A 72 -6.08 19.87 7.49
N ILE A 73 -6.21 18.83 8.32
CA ILE A 73 -7.51 18.26 8.65
C ILE A 73 -8.27 19.24 9.55
N ASP A 74 -9.25 19.91 8.96
CA ASP A 74 -10.13 20.85 9.65
C ASP A 74 -11.20 20.11 10.45
N GLU A 75 -11.14 20.23 11.77
CA GLU A 75 -12.11 19.65 12.71
C GLU A 75 -13.49 20.32 12.61
N ILE A 76 -13.58 21.50 11.98
CA ILE A 76 -14.80 22.32 11.90
C ILE A 76 -15.58 22.04 10.61
N GLY A 77 -14.91 21.54 9.56
CA GLY A 77 -15.52 21.22 8.26
C GLY A 77 -16.05 19.78 8.11
N PHE A 78 -15.63 18.87 8.99
CA PHE A 78 -15.97 17.43 8.98
C PHE A 78 -16.66 17.01 10.29
N ASN A 79 -17.15 15.76 10.35
CA ASN A 79 -17.54 15.14 11.62
C ASN A 79 -16.34 15.17 12.59
N PRO A 80 -16.38 15.94 13.69
CA PRO A 80 -15.19 16.19 14.52
C PRO A 80 -14.57 14.92 15.11
N GLU A 81 -15.41 13.93 15.43
CA GLU A 81 -14.97 12.64 15.96
C GLU A 81 -14.23 11.80 14.91
N GLU A 82 -14.63 11.88 13.64
CA GLU A 82 -13.93 11.22 12.54
C GLU A 82 -12.62 11.94 12.22
N ALA A 83 -12.65 13.27 12.15
CA ALA A 83 -11.46 14.09 11.93
C ALA A 83 -10.38 13.81 12.99
N LYS A 84 -10.77 13.72 14.28
CA LYS A 84 -9.86 13.38 15.36
C LYS A 84 -9.26 11.98 15.20
N LYS A 85 -10.08 10.97 14.89
CA LYS A 85 -9.61 9.59 14.65
C LYS A 85 -8.62 9.51 13.49
N ASP A 86 -8.85 10.29 12.44
CA ASP A 86 -7.94 10.34 11.30
C ASP A 86 -6.61 10.99 11.63
N LYS A 87 -6.62 12.09 12.39
CA LYS A 87 -5.38 12.70 12.89
C LYS A 87 -4.58 11.71 13.72
N GLU A 88 -5.22 11.04 14.69
CA GLU A 88 -4.57 10.03 15.53
C GLU A 88 -3.98 8.89 14.70
N ARG A 89 -4.73 8.39 13.70
CA ARG A 89 -4.28 7.33 12.79
C ARG A 89 -3.05 7.73 11.98
N LEU A 90 -3.05 8.94 11.41
CA LEU A 90 -1.95 9.46 10.59
C LEU A 90 -0.69 9.73 11.43
N LEU A 91 -0.84 10.29 12.63
CA LEU A 91 0.28 10.49 13.56
C LEU A 91 0.88 9.16 14.03
N GLU A 92 0.05 8.15 14.30
CA GLU A 92 0.54 6.81 14.63
C GLU A 92 1.31 6.19 13.45
N MET A 93 0.79 6.36 12.23
CA MET A 93 1.46 5.90 11.01
C MET A 93 2.84 6.57 10.84
N ALA A 94 2.91 7.90 10.97
CA ALA A 94 4.17 8.63 10.94
C ALA A 94 5.14 8.12 12.01
N THR A 95 4.69 8.01 13.26
CA THR A 95 5.50 7.47 14.36
C THR A 95 6.08 6.10 14.04
N LYS A 96 5.26 5.18 13.51
CA LYS A 96 5.69 3.80 13.21
C LYS A 96 6.59 3.70 12.00
N LEU A 97 6.42 4.56 11.00
CA LEU A 97 7.34 4.67 9.88
C LEU A 97 8.71 5.19 10.35
N ASN A 98 8.73 6.20 11.22
CA ASN A 98 9.96 6.76 11.77
C ASN A 98 10.71 5.76 12.66
N GLU A 99 9.99 5.09 13.58
CA GLU A 99 10.53 4.00 14.39
C GLU A 99 11.10 2.84 13.56
N SER A 100 10.66 2.71 12.31
CA SER A 100 11.09 1.67 11.37
C SER A 100 12.18 2.16 10.42
N ASN A 101 12.74 3.36 10.62
CA ASN A 101 13.83 3.92 9.83
C ASN A 101 13.48 4.03 8.33
N MET A 102 12.28 4.54 8.06
CA MET A 102 11.82 4.84 6.70
C MET A 102 12.74 5.88 6.03
N LYS A 103 12.95 5.71 4.73
CA LYS A 103 13.78 6.56 3.90
C LYS A 103 12.97 7.50 3.02
N ASP A 104 12.12 6.95 2.16
CA ASP A 104 11.27 7.71 1.25
C ASP A 104 9.98 6.91 0.93
N GLY A 105 9.06 7.52 0.19
CA GLY A 105 7.81 6.87 -0.18
C GLY A 105 7.12 7.48 -1.39
N SER A 106 6.04 6.85 -1.83
CA SER A 106 5.16 7.39 -2.84
C SER A 106 3.75 6.85 -2.73
N ILE A 107 2.79 7.64 -3.19
CA ILE A 107 1.39 7.27 -3.36
C ILE A 107 1.07 7.31 -4.86
N LEU A 108 0.47 6.25 -5.37
CA LEU A 108 -0.01 6.17 -6.74
C LEU A 108 -1.49 5.78 -6.75
N GLN A 109 -2.29 6.53 -7.50
CA GLN A 109 -3.71 6.25 -7.71
C GLN A 109 -3.98 5.99 -9.19
N LEU A 110 -4.58 4.83 -9.48
CA LEU A 110 -4.99 4.44 -10.82
C LEU A 110 -6.50 4.21 -10.86
N ARG A 111 -7.14 4.60 -11.97
CA ARG A 111 -8.57 4.40 -12.20
C ARG A 111 -8.80 3.66 -13.50
N LYS A 112 -9.73 2.69 -13.48
CA LYS A 112 -10.28 2.06 -14.67
C LYS A 112 -11.71 2.52 -14.86
N SER A 113 -12.03 2.99 -16.06
CA SER A 113 -13.38 3.47 -16.38
C SER A 113 -13.94 2.84 -17.64
N ASP A 114 -15.23 2.54 -17.61
CA ASP A 114 -16.05 2.20 -18.78
C ASP A 114 -17.09 3.31 -18.97
N ASN A 115 -17.12 3.93 -20.15
CA ASN A 115 -18.06 5.02 -20.46
C ASN A 115 -18.11 6.15 -19.40
N LYS A 116 -16.94 6.56 -18.89
CA LYS A 116 -16.77 7.56 -17.80
C LYS A 116 -17.27 7.13 -16.42
N ILE A 117 -17.71 5.88 -16.26
CA ILE A 117 -18.07 5.29 -14.96
C ILE A 117 -16.85 4.56 -14.42
N THR A 118 -16.44 4.87 -13.19
CA THR A 118 -15.38 4.12 -12.50
C THR A 118 -15.85 2.68 -12.29
N THR A 119 -15.06 1.75 -12.82
CA THR A 119 -15.27 0.31 -12.71
C THR A 119 -14.30 -0.33 -11.72
N SER A 120 -13.10 0.24 -11.60
CA SER A 120 -12.08 -0.22 -10.64
C SER A 120 -11.16 0.94 -10.25
N PHE A 121 -10.56 0.85 -9.08
CA PHE A 121 -9.61 1.84 -8.56
C PHE A 121 -8.50 1.16 -7.77
N ILE A 122 -7.26 1.63 -7.94
CA ILE A 122 -6.08 1.18 -7.20
C ILE A 122 -5.51 2.37 -6.46
N GLU A 123 -5.20 2.18 -5.18
CA GLU A 123 -4.25 3.01 -4.44
C GLU A 123 -3.06 2.15 -4.03
N LEU A 124 -1.86 2.61 -4.35
CA LEU A 124 -0.61 1.96 -4.04
C LEU A 124 0.26 2.92 -3.23
N ASP A 125 0.36 2.63 -1.94
CA ASP A 125 1.26 3.30 -1.02
C ASP A 125 2.54 2.49 -0.93
N THR A 126 3.68 3.12 -1.21
CA THR A 126 5.00 2.48 -1.20
C THR A 126 5.91 3.21 -0.24
N PHE A 127 6.53 2.49 0.69
CA PHE A 127 7.54 3.02 1.61
C PHE A 127 8.82 2.20 1.48
N VAL A 128 9.94 2.88 1.25
CA VAL A 128 11.27 2.28 1.23
C VAL A 128 11.99 2.63 2.52
N PHE A 129 12.64 1.64 3.10
CA PHE A 129 13.34 1.75 4.38
C PHE A 129 14.84 1.70 4.16
N ASN A 130 15.62 2.21 5.12
CA ASN A 130 17.08 2.18 5.01
C ASN A 130 17.65 0.74 5.02
N ASP A 131 16.92 -0.21 5.59
CA ASP A 131 17.32 -1.61 5.65
C ASP A 131 16.11 -2.58 5.64
N LEU A 132 16.41 -3.88 5.50
CA LEU A 132 15.41 -4.96 5.48
C LEU A 132 14.64 -5.07 6.80
N ASN A 133 15.29 -4.79 7.93
CA ASN A 133 14.69 -4.92 9.25
C ASN A 133 13.64 -3.84 9.50
N GLY A 134 13.88 -2.62 9.01
CA GLY A 134 12.92 -1.53 9.03
C GLY A 134 11.63 -1.89 8.28
N ALA A 135 11.76 -2.36 7.04
CA ALA A 135 10.61 -2.80 6.24
C ALA A 135 9.85 -3.95 6.90
N LYS A 136 10.57 -4.94 7.44
CA LYS A 136 9.96 -6.05 8.17
C LYS A 136 9.23 -5.60 9.43
N LYS A 137 9.85 -4.73 10.25
CA LYS A 137 9.25 -4.18 11.47
C LYS A 137 7.93 -3.48 11.16
N TYR A 138 7.90 -2.67 10.10
CA TYR A 138 6.68 -1.96 9.70
C TYR A 138 5.61 -2.92 9.14
N PHE A 139 6.00 -3.88 8.29
CA PHE A 139 5.10 -4.92 7.78
C PHE A 139 4.45 -5.69 8.92
N ASP A 140 5.24 -6.18 9.87
CA ASP A 140 4.76 -6.96 11.01
C ASP A 140 3.79 -6.13 11.87
N TYR A 141 4.09 -4.85 12.11
CA TYR A 141 3.17 -3.92 12.78
C TYR A 141 1.84 -3.79 12.03
N ARG A 142 1.86 -3.50 10.72
CA ARG A 142 0.64 -3.34 9.91
C ARG A 142 -0.17 -4.62 9.84
N ASN A 143 0.48 -5.75 9.63
CA ASN A 143 -0.15 -7.07 9.64
C ASN A 143 -0.86 -7.34 10.99
N ASN A 144 -0.16 -7.13 12.11
CA ASN A 144 -0.70 -7.41 13.43
C ASN A 144 -1.85 -6.44 13.80
N LYS A 145 -1.71 -5.15 13.47
CA LYS A 145 -2.73 -4.15 13.75
C LYS A 145 -4.04 -4.40 13.00
N ASN A 146 -3.96 -4.95 11.79
CA ASN A 146 -5.12 -5.15 10.91
C ASN A 146 -5.60 -6.61 10.84
N ASN A 147 -5.05 -7.51 11.67
CA ASN A 147 -5.33 -8.95 11.61
C ASN A 147 -5.15 -9.53 10.20
N GLY A 148 -4.07 -9.13 9.52
CA GLY A 148 -3.77 -9.61 8.18
C GLY A 148 -3.58 -11.12 8.15
N THR A 149 -4.16 -11.78 7.16
CA THR A 149 -3.94 -13.20 6.90
C THR A 149 -2.75 -13.34 5.97
N ARG A 150 -1.65 -13.91 6.48
CA ARG A 150 -0.46 -14.16 5.65
C ARG A 150 -0.76 -15.19 4.57
N ILE A 151 -0.35 -14.89 3.35
CA ILE A 151 -0.48 -15.78 2.20
C ILE A 151 0.88 -15.98 1.54
N SER A 152 1.08 -17.15 0.95
CA SER A 152 2.28 -17.48 0.17
C SER A 152 2.07 -17.26 -1.32
N GLY A 153 3.14 -17.00 -2.06
CA GLY A 153 3.13 -16.96 -3.54
C GLY A 153 3.10 -15.56 -4.16
N ILE A 154 3.12 -14.50 -3.34
CA ILE A 154 3.14 -13.10 -3.78
C ILE A 154 4.23 -12.41 -2.95
N GLY A 155 5.22 -11.75 -3.59
CA GLY A 155 6.29 -11.01 -2.91
C GLY A 155 7.16 -11.85 -1.96
N ASP A 156 7.90 -11.20 -1.06
CA ASP A 156 8.67 -11.90 0.00
C ASP A 156 7.75 -12.29 1.17
N GLU A 157 6.88 -11.37 1.60
CA GLU A 157 5.86 -11.57 2.62
C GLU A 157 4.60 -10.81 2.20
N VAL A 158 3.44 -11.47 2.23
CA VAL A 158 2.15 -10.84 1.93
C VAL A 158 1.13 -11.18 2.98
N ALA A 159 0.32 -10.18 3.32
CA ALA A 159 -0.85 -10.33 4.16
C ALA A 159 -2.06 -9.67 3.53
N VAL A 160 -3.19 -10.35 3.57
CA VAL A 160 -4.48 -9.82 3.10
C VAL A 160 -5.27 -9.33 4.29
N VAL A 161 -5.79 -8.10 4.19
CA VAL A 161 -6.80 -7.60 5.13
C VAL A 161 -8.13 -7.64 4.39
N SER A 162 -8.95 -8.65 4.71
CA SER A 162 -10.28 -8.79 4.12
C SER A 162 -11.27 -7.92 4.88
N GLU A 163 -11.96 -7.02 4.16
CA GLU A 163 -13.25 -6.51 4.60
C GLU A 163 -14.31 -7.55 4.26
N LYS A 164 -15.02 -8.04 5.28
CA LYS A 164 -15.97 -9.16 5.15
C LYS A 164 -17.14 -8.86 4.22
N TYR A 165 -17.41 -7.57 3.94
CA TYR A 165 -18.51 -7.09 3.09
C TYR A 165 -18.12 -5.76 2.44
N GLY A 166 -17.27 -5.80 1.41
CA GLY A 166 -16.86 -4.60 0.69
C GLY A 166 -16.31 -4.94 -0.68
N SER A 167 -16.30 -3.95 -1.58
CA SER A 167 -15.53 -4.02 -2.81
C SER A 167 -14.09 -3.53 -2.60
N ARG A 168 -13.65 -3.37 -1.35
CA ARG A 168 -12.33 -2.84 -0.99
C ARG A 168 -11.47 -3.99 -0.46
N HIS A 169 -10.37 -4.25 -1.15
CA HIS A 169 -9.44 -5.34 -0.82
C HIS A 169 -8.06 -4.74 -0.57
N ILE A 170 -7.45 -5.06 0.57
CA ILE A 170 -6.14 -4.51 0.96
C ILE A 170 -5.13 -5.64 1.05
N TYR A 171 -3.97 -5.43 0.42
CA TYR A 171 -2.83 -6.33 0.44
C TYR A 171 -1.63 -5.57 0.99
N PHE A 172 -1.07 -6.06 2.08
CA PHE A 172 0.25 -5.64 2.53
C PHE A 172 1.29 -6.55 1.93
N VAL A 173 2.32 -5.96 1.34
CA VAL A 173 3.38 -6.67 0.65
C VAL A 173 4.72 -6.15 1.15
N ARG A 174 5.67 -7.04 1.36
CA ARG A 174 7.08 -6.70 1.53
C ARG A 174 7.88 -7.29 0.37
N ILE A 175 8.77 -6.48 -0.20
CA ILE A 175 9.77 -6.90 -1.19
C ILE A 175 11.08 -6.21 -0.79
N SER A 176 12.11 -6.99 -0.44
CA SER A 176 13.39 -6.46 0.06
C SER A 176 13.14 -5.48 1.24
N ASN A 177 13.70 -4.27 1.15
CA ASN A 177 13.57 -3.17 2.12
C ASN A 177 12.39 -2.23 1.81
N ALA A 178 11.37 -2.69 1.09
CA ALA A 178 10.17 -1.90 0.80
C ALA A 178 8.90 -2.58 1.32
N PHE A 179 7.98 -1.75 1.81
CA PHE A 179 6.60 -2.12 2.13
C PHE A 179 5.66 -1.48 1.11
N MET A 180 4.65 -2.23 0.67
CA MET A 180 3.57 -1.73 -0.18
C MET A 180 2.22 -2.06 0.46
N GLU A 181 1.34 -1.06 0.50
CA GLU A 181 -0.08 -1.24 0.76
C GLU A 181 -0.82 -1.04 -0.56
N ILE A 182 -1.43 -2.13 -1.04
CA ILE A 182 -2.19 -2.17 -2.28
C ILE A 182 -3.66 -2.22 -1.90
N ILE A 183 -4.40 -1.17 -2.22
CA ILE A 183 -5.85 -1.10 -2.02
C ILE A 183 -6.49 -1.19 -3.40
N VAL A 184 -7.31 -2.21 -3.63
CA VAL A 184 -8.04 -2.40 -4.88
C VAL A 184 -9.53 -2.34 -4.61
N TYR A 185 -10.23 -1.51 -5.37
CA TYR A 185 -11.68 -1.41 -5.35
C TYR A 185 -12.27 -2.19 -6.53
N ASP A 186 -12.64 -3.45 -6.31
CA ASP A 186 -13.19 -4.33 -7.35
C ASP A 186 -13.92 -5.55 -6.71
N GLU A 187 -14.34 -6.51 -7.54
CA GLU A 187 -14.70 -7.86 -7.07
C GLU A 187 -13.45 -8.62 -6.60
N GLU A 188 -13.60 -9.52 -5.61
CA GLU A 188 -12.48 -10.14 -4.89
C GLU A 188 -11.46 -10.85 -5.80
N GLU A 189 -11.93 -11.61 -6.80
CA GLU A 189 -11.05 -12.32 -7.74
C GLU A 189 -10.26 -11.36 -8.63
N GLU A 190 -10.91 -10.31 -9.14
CA GLU A 190 -10.29 -9.26 -9.96
C GLU A 190 -9.30 -8.44 -9.13
N ALA A 191 -9.67 -8.07 -7.91
CA ALA A 191 -8.82 -7.36 -6.97
C ALA A 191 -7.55 -8.15 -6.65
N ARG A 192 -7.68 -9.47 -6.45
CA ARG A 192 -6.55 -10.37 -6.23
C ARG A 192 -5.65 -10.45 -7.47
N ALA A 193 -6.21 -10.63 -8.65
CA ALA A 193 -5.44 -10.70 -9.90
C ALA A 193 -4.64 -9.40 -10.15
N VAL A 194 -5.25 -8.25 -9.88
CA VAL A 194 -4.58 -6.93 -9.97
C VAL A 194 -3.45 -6.81 -8.94
N ALA A 195 -3.68 -7.21 -7.69
CA ALA A 195 -2.65 -7.17 -6.65
C ALA A 195 -1.46 -8.09 -6.97
N GLU A 196 -1.72 -9.32 -7.41
CA GLU A 196 -0.70 -10.27 -7.90
C GLU A 196 0.12 -9.66 -9.04
N LYS A 197 -0.56 -9.01 -10.00
CA LYS A 197 0.11 -8.34 -11.12
C LYS A 197 1.02 -7.19 -10.67
N ILE A 198 0.55 -6.35 -9.76
CA ILE A 198 1.35 -5.25 -9.18
C ILE A 198 2.61 -5.82 -8.54
N VAL A 199 2.49 -6.88 -7.74
CA VAL A 199 3.64 -7.45 -7.05
C VAL A 199 4.63 -8.10 -8.03
N GLU A 200 4.16 -8.77 -9.08
CA GLU A 200 5.02 -9.29 -10.15
C GLU A 200 5.88 -8.16 -10.78
N ILE A 201 5.25 -7.03 -11.12
CA ILE A 201 5.92 -5.87 -11.70
C ILE A 201 6.96 -5.30 -10.73
N LEU A 202 6.58 -5.12 -9.47
CA LEU A 202 7.44 -4.54 -8.44
C LEU A 202 8.63 -5.43 -8.10
N HIS A 203 8.42 -6.75 -8.02
CA HIS A 203 9.48 -7.73 -7.81
C HIS A 203 10.47 -7.74 -8.98
N LYS A 204 9.98 -7.60 -10.22
CA LYS A 204 10.85 -7.46 -11.39
C LYS A 204 11.69 -6.18 -11.30
N LYS A 205 11.07 -5.04 -10.95
CA LYS A 205 11.75 -3.75 -10.81
C LYS A 205 12.82 -3.77 -9.71
N SER A 206 12.55 -4.36 -8.55
CA SER A 206 13.50 -4.50 -7.44
C SER A 206 14.69 -5.40 -7.76
N SER A 207 14.53 -6.35 -8.69
CA SER A 207 15.58 -7.27 -9.12
C SER A 207 16.49 -6.68 -10.22
N THR A 208 16.07 -5.60 -10.88
CA THR A 208 16.86 -4.91 -11.92
C THR A 208 17.94 -4.04 -11.29
N LYS A 209 19.21 -4.27 -11.63
CA LYS A 209 20.31 -3.37 -11.23
C LYS A 209 20.06 -1.96 -11.79
N PRO A 210 20.23 -0.89 -10.99
CA PRO A 210 20.26 0.47 -11.52
C PRO A 210 21.47 0.59 -12.45
N GLY A 211 21.24 0.62 -13.77
CA GLY A 211 22.31 0.73 -14.76
C GLY A 211 22.12 -0.06 -16.07
N LEU A 212 21.10 -0.90 -16.21
CA LEU A 212 20.69 -1.44 -17.52
C LEU A 212 19.47 -0.68 -18.06
N SER A 213 19.65 0.61 -18.32
CA SER A 213 18.88 1.26 -19.38
C SER A 213 19.43 0.73 -20.70
N ILE A 214 18.69 -0.16 -21.36
CA ILE A 214 18.97 -0.57 -22.73
C ILE A 214 18.76 0.68 -23.59
N LEU A 215 19.84 1.10 -24.26
CA LEU A 215 19.87 2.10 -25.34
C LEU A 215 18.95 1.69 -26.49
#